data_AF-A0A9E3YA64-F1
#
_entry.id   AF-A0A9E3YA64-F1
#
_cell.length_a   1.000
_cell.length_b   1.000
_cell.length_c   1.000
_cell.angle_alpha   90.00
_cell.angle_beta   90.00
_cell.angle_gamma   90.00
#
_symmetry.space_group_name_H-M   'P 1'
#
loop_
_entity.id
_entity.type
_entity.pdbx_description
1 polymer ?
#
loop_
_entity_poly.entity_id
_entity_poly.type
_entity_poly.pdbx_seq_one_letter_code
_entity_poly.pdbx_strand_id
1 'polypeptide(L)'
;MDEALELAVTALSTDDQHGGTAVRPTYIRHKPGQSTVIAVEVTSGPSVAHGYVVRYEDPARARVAFAKAGTRRMQDTPLGAGVRMLGGSAVLRLMPNDARLGRLRWYTDTRKIKRSLASLTDAGDLISGKASNVTVLRYKPERRLVAHVAATTVSGARHDWLLRYTARPGAQQLANIAKRIADAGVTTPSTVATLEDDRVSIDQFLAGVQLFDLLVGAEQTPLSPPVDLAERLAHLHSIQSPTTPTARHAHADLNKTCGGLQVLSNWSHSFAEPGLRLARALGRRVPDDVYCPTLIHGDLHLKNVMATADGYAFVDLERAQPGRPETDLGTLVAQSISAAVRPGRSSALADFCAATVDAYSGRHALDQQSLRWWTSVALAEQALLTARHLEPEWEQTVAQLLELAIDHADAPAARVGR
;
A
#
# COMPACT_ATOMS: atom_id res chain seq x y z
N MET A 1 4.09 3.80 22.99
CA MET A 1 4.08 2.89 21.82
C MET A 1 4.73 1.58 22.20
N ASP A 2 5.90 1.66 22.85
CA ASP A 2 6.64 0.54 23.43
C ASP A 2 5.75 -0.36 24.25
N GLU A 3 4.93 0.19 25.15
CA GLU A 3 3.96 -0.59 25.94
C GLU A 3 2.98 -1.40 25.06
N ALA A 4 2.54 -0.89 23.91
CA ALA A 4 1.60 -1.59 23.03
C ALA A 4 2.28 -2.69 22.19
N LEU A 5 3.54 -2.46 21.78
CA LEU A 5 4.37 -3.45 21.12
C LEU A 5 4.80 -4.54 22.11
N GLU A 6 5.22 -4.14 23.30
CA GLU A 6 5.55 -5.01 24.42
C GLU A 6 4.33 -5.82 24.86
N LEU A 7 3.15 -5.23 25.00
CA LEU A 7 1.91 -5.97 25.24
C LEU A 7 1.63 -7.00 24.14
N ALA A 8 1.84 -6.65 22.87
CA ALA A 8 1.60 -7.58 21.77
C ALA A 8 2.62 -8.74 21.78
N VAL A 9 3.89 -8.47 22.08
CA VAL A 9 4.94 -9.49 22.19
C VAL A 9 4.72 -10.33 23.46
N THR A 10 4.68 -9.71 24.62
CA THR A 10 4.54 -10.36 25.94
C THR A 10 3.25 -11.17 26.03
N ALA A 11 2.09 -10.64 25.65
CA ALA A 11 0.82 -11.36 25.81
C ALA A 11 0.71 -12.62 24.92
N LEU A 12 1.50 -12.69 23.85
CA LEU A 12 1.57 -13.87 22.98
C LEU A 12 2.69 -14.83 23.38
N SER A 13 3.72 -14.33 24.08
CA SER A 13 4.78 -15.15 24.68
C SER A 13 4.39 -15.78 26.03
N THR A 14 3.48 -15.18 26.81
CA THR A 14 3.09 -15.70 28.13
C THR A 14 2.06 -16.82 28.10
N ASP A 15 1.43 -17.09 26.96
CA ASP A 15 0.45 -18.18 26.77
C ASP A 15 1.16 -19.53 26.49
N ASP A 16 2.36 -19.70 27.06
CA ASP A 16 3.41 -20.67 26.72
C ASP A 16 3.11 -22.11 27.17
N GLN A 17 1.86 -22.56 27.01
CA GLN A 17 1.57 -24.00 26.95
C GLN A 17 2.07 -24.63 25.64
N HIS A 18 2.55 -23.81 24.68
CA HIS A 18 3.02 -24.23 23.35
C HIS A 18 4.42 -23.68 23.07
N GLY A 19 5.36 -24.00 23.97
CA GLY A 19 6.78 -23.62 23.93
C GLY A 19 7.31 -23.33 22.53
N GLY A 20 7.48 -22.05 22.21
CA GLY A 20 8.10 -21.60 20.94
C GLY A 20 7.23 -20.77 19.99
N THR A 21 6.18 -20.09 20.48
CA THR A 21 5.46 -19.09 19.64
C THR A 21 6.25 -17.79 19.55
N ALA A 22 6.67 -17.42 18.34
CA ALA A 22 7.31 -16.14 18.04
C ALA A 22 6.33 -15.18 17.37
N VAL A 23 6.39 -13.89 17.75
CA VAL A 23 5.54 -12.84 17.17
C VAL A 23 6.40 -11.73 16.63
N ARG A 24 6.17 -11.39 15.36
CA ARG A 24 6.84 -10.30 14.68
C ARG A 24 5.83 -9.23 14.30
N PRO A 25 5.88 -8.03 14.89
CA PRO A 25 5.10 -6.90 14.39
C PRO A 25 5.66 -6.49 13.02
N THR A 26 4.77 -6.22 12.06
CA THR A 26 5.15 -5.88 10.67
C THR A 26 4.63 -4.52 10.22
N TYR A 27 3.62 -3.99 10.92
CA TYR A 27 3.05 -2.69 10.63
C TYR A 27 2.27 -2.15 11.83
N ILE A 28 2.37 -0.87 12.13
CA ILE A 28 1.61 -0.19 13.18
C ILE A 28 0.80 0.97 12.60
N ARG A 29 -0.43 1.11 13.08
CA ARG A 29 -1.29 2.27 12.83
C ARG A 29 -1.87 2.74 14.14
N HIS A 30 -1.42 3.90 14.59
CA HIS A 30 -1.97 4.58 15.73
C HIS A 30 -3.06 5.59 15.31
N LYS A 31 -4.19 5.59 16.02
CA LYS A 31 -5.21 6.64 15.96
C LYS A 31 -5.35 7.22 17.37
N PRO A 32 -4.81 8.41 17.64
CA PRO A 32 -4.89 9.03 18.95
C PRO A 32 -6.32 9.07 19.48
N GLY A 33 -6.53 8.72 20.75
CA GLY A 33 -7.85 8.75 21.39
C GLY A 33 -8.77 7.58 20.98
N GLN A 34 -8.31 6.66 20.13
CA GLN A 34 -9.15 5.60 19.57
C GLN A 34 -8.58 4.21 19.77
N SER A 35 -7.54 3.87 19.01
CA SER A 35 -6.96 2.53 19.00
C SER A 35 -5.61 2.51 18.30
N THR A 36 -4.83 1.49 18.63
CA THR A 36 -3.61 1.14 17.91
C THR A 36 -3.81 -0.23 17.27
N VAL A 37 -3.65 -0.30 15.95
CA VAL A 37 -3.70 -1.55 15.19
C VAL A 37 -2.27 -1.95 14.83
N ILE A 38 -1.86 -3.13 15.26
CA ILE A 38 -0.52 -3.68 14.99
C ILE A 38 -0.72 -4.95 14.16
N ALA A 39 -0.30 -4.93 12.90
CA ALA A 39 -0.23 -6.14 12.09
C ALA A 39 0.91 -7.01 12.61
N VAL A 40 0.65 -8.31 12.74
CA VAL A 40 1.61 -9.27 13.27
C VAL A 40 1.69 -10.50 12.38
N GLU A 41 2.88 -11.08 12.35
CA GLU A 41 3.12 -12.44 11.90
C GLU A 41 3.40 -13.29 13.14
N VAL A 42 2.72 -14.42 13.26
CA VAL A 42 2.84 -15.33 14.39
C VAL A 42 3.35 -16.67 13.87
N THR A 43 4.46 -17.13 14.43
CA THR A 43 5.10 -18.38 14.06
C THR A 43 5.05 -19.33 15.24
N SER A 44 4.60 -20.57 15.03
CA SER A 44 4.63 -21.64 16.04
C SER A 44 5.02 -22.95 15.37
N GLY A 45 6.23 -23.42 15.64
CA GLY A 45 6.84 -24.53 14.91
C GLY A 45 6.88 -24.25 13.41
N PRO A 46 6.36 -25.14 12.54
CA PRO A 46 6.34 -24.92 11.08
C PRO A 46 5.19 -24.01 10.61
N SER A 47 4.29 -23.61 11.49
CA SER A 47 3.11 -22.83 11.12
C SER A 47 3.37 -21.34 11.21
N VAL A 48 3.01 -20.59 10.17
CA VAL A 48 3.01 -19.13 10.15
C VAL A 48 1.58 -18.65 9.91
N ALA A 49 1.11 -17.70 10.73
CA ALA A 49 -0.18 -17.05 10.57
C ALA A 49 -0.03 -15.54 10.55
N HIS A 50 -0.77 -14.87 9.68
CA HIS A 50 -0.90 -13.42 9.69
C HIS A 50 -2.09 -12.99 10.53
N GLY A 51 -1.96 -11.88 11.23
CA GLY A 51 -3.02 -11.35 12.07
C GLY A 51 -2.78 -9.91 12.44
N TYR A 52 -3.50 -9.46 13.46
CA TYR A 52 -3.29 -8.16 14.06
C TYR A 52 -3.80 -8.11 15.49
N VAL A 53 -3.21 -7.20 16.26
CA VAL A 53 -3.66 -6.81 17.58
C VAL A 53 -4.31 -5.43 17.49
N VAL A 54 -5.48 -5.27 18.08
CA VAL A 54 -6.08 -3.94 18.31
C VAL A 54 -6.02 -3.63 19.79
N ARG A 55 -5.18 -2.68 20.20
CA ARG A 55 -5.17 -2.11 21.55
C ARG A 55 -6.16 -0.95 21.61
N TYR A 56 -6.99 -0.97 22.63
CA TYR A 56 -7.92 0.12 22.94
C TYR A 56 -7.43 0.87 24.17
N GLU A 57 -7.58 2.19 24.16
CA GLU A 57 -7.31 3.00 25.36
C GLU A 57 -8.34 2.72 26.46
N ASP A 58 -9.58 2.44 26.08
CA ASP A 58 -10.65 2.01 26.98
C ASP A 58 -10.83 0.47 26.95
N PRO A 59 -10.52 -0.24 28.06
CA PRO A 59 -10.71 -1.68 28.17
C PRO A 59 -12.15 -2.16 27.94
N ALA A 60 -13.16 -1.33 28.24
CA ALA A 60 -14.56 -1.70 27.97
C ALA A 60 -14.81 -1.88 26.46
N ARG A 61 -14.19 -1.04 25.62
CA ARG A 61 -14.25 -1.19 24.16
C ARG A 61 -13.57 -2.47 23.67
N ALA A 62 -12.46 -2.89 24.30
CA ALA A 62 -11.83 -4.17 23.98
C ALA A 62 -12.77 -5.34 24.27
N ARG A 63 -13.43 -5.36 25.43
CA ARG A 63 -14.44 -6.37 25.79
C ARG A 63 -15.61 -6.42 24.81
N VAL A 64 -16.15 -5.26 24.42
CA VAL A 64 -17.22 -5.18 23.40
C VAL A 64 -16.72 -5.71 22.05
N ALA A 65 -15.52 -5.32 21.62
CA ALA A 65 -14.93 -5.78 20.37
C ALA A 65 -14.70 -7.30 20.35
N PHE A 66 -14.29 -7.88 21.48
CA PHE A 66 -14.10 -9.32 21.66
C PHE A 66 -15.44 -10.07 21.70
N ALA A 67 -16.42 -9.59 22.46
CA ALA A 67 -17.76 -10.19 22.51
C ALA A 67 -18.44 -10.19 21.13
N LYS A 68 -18.36 -9.07 20.39
CA LYS A 68 -18.85 -8.97 19.00
C LYS A 68 -18.11 -9.90 18.05
N ALA A 69 -16.86 -10.22 18.37
CA ALA A 69 -16.14 -11.22 17.62
C ALA A 69 -16.80 -12.60 17.83
N GLY A 70 -17.15 -12.96 19.07
CA GLY A 70 -17.76 -14.24 19.44
C GLY A 70 -19.13 -14.50 18.80
N THR A 71 -19.88 -13.44 18.45
CA THR A 71 -21.14 -13.58 17.71
C THR A 71 -20.93 -13.94 16.23
N ARG A 72 -19.68 -13.91 15.73
CA ARG A 72 -19.34 -14.34 14.37
C ARG A 72 -18.92 -15.80 14.42
N ARG A 73 -19.17 -16.53 13.33
CA ARG A 73 -18.64 -17.89 13.11
C ARG A 73 -17.12 -17.82 12.90
N MET A 74 -16.39 -17.58 13.98
CA MET A 74 -14.93 -17.61 13.98
C MET A 74 -14.42 -18.99 13.60
N GLN A 75 -13.19 -19.03 13.11
CA GLN A 75 -12.48 -20.27 12.87
C GLN A 75 -11.25 -20.30 13.76
N ASP A 76 -11.01 -21.46 14.34
CA ASP A 76 -9.69 -21.78 14.85
C ASP A 76 -8.68 -21.76 13.71
N THR A 77 -7.46 -21.45 14.08
CA THR A 77 -6.29 -21.44 13.21
C THR A 77 -5.36 -22.57 13.63
N PRO A 78 -4.33 -22.91 12.85
CA PRO A 78 -3.29 -23.83 13.31
C PRO A 78 -2.64 -23.43 14.64
N LEU A 79 -2.79 -22.16 15.05
CA LEU A 79 -2.28 -21.61 16.30
C LEU A 79 -3.31 -21.62 17.44
N GLY A 80 -4.46 -22.29 17.28
CA GLY A 80 -5.58 -22.31 18.23
C GLY A 80 -6.63 -21.24 17.93
N ALA A 81 -7.30 -20.74 18.97
CA ALA A 81 -8.40 -19.77 18.85
C ALA A 81 -7.98 -18.56 18.00
N GLY A 82 -8.69 -18.33 16.91
CA GLY A 82 -8.37 -17.29 15.93
C GLY A 82 -8.65 -15.86 16.39
N VAL A 83 -9.29 -15.67 17.54
CA VAL A 83 -9.44 -14.39 18.21
C VAL A 83 -9.24 -14.58 19.71
N ARG A 84 -8.48 -13.70 20.35
CA ARG A 84 -8.18 -13.77 21.79
C ARG A 84 -8.20 -12.38 22.43
N MET A 85 -8.58 -12.33 23.70
CA MET A 85 -8.38 -11.15 24.54
C MET A 85 -6.96 -11.18 25.10
N LEU A 86 -6.25 -10.07 25.04
CA LEU A 86 -4.90 -9.90 25.56
C LEU A 86 -4.91 -8.80 26.62
N GLY A 87 -4.52 -9.14 27.86
CA GLY A 87 -4.38 -8.17 28.96
C GLY A 87 -5.63 -7.32 29.27
N GLY A 88 -6.83 -7.78 28.87
CA GLY A 88 -8.10 -7.07 29.07
C GLY A 88 -8.32 -5.79 28.24
N SER A 89 -7.31 -5.29 27.52
CA SER A 89 -7.36 -4.03 26.75
C SER A 89 -7.02 -4.18 25.26
N ALA A 90 -6.63 -5.38 24.83
CA ALA A 90 -6.27 -5.66 23.45
C ALA A 90 -6.96 -6.92 22.93
N VAL A 91 -7.18 -6.98 21.61
CA VAL A 91 -7.79 -8.14 20.94
C VAL A 91 -6.89 -8.59 19.80
N LEU A 92 -6.42 -9.84 19.88
CA LEU A 92 -5.74 -10.53 18.78
C LEU A 92 -6.77 -11.06 17.79
N ARG A 93 -6.52 -10.90 16.50
CA ARG A 93 -7.27 -11.51 15.40
C ARG A 93 -6.32 -12.12 14.39
N LEU A 94 -6.35 -13.44 14.26
CA LEU A 94 -5.61 -14.19 13.24
C LEU A 94 -6.49 -14.37 12.00
N MET A 95 -5.88 -14.31 10.82
CA MET A 95 -6.54 -14.59 9.55
C MET A 95 -7.17 -15.99 9.60
N PRO A 96 -8.44 -16.17 9.16
CA PRO A 96 -9.28 -15.21 8.43
C PRO A 96 -10.27 -14.40 9.29
N ASN A 97 -10.10 -14.28 10.61
CA ASN A 97 -11.07 -13.69 11.54
C ASN A 97 -11.04 -12.15 11.64
N ASP A 98 -11.06 -11.46 10.49
CA ASP A 98 -10.98 -10.00 10.44
C ASP A 98 -12.30 -9.29 10.81
N ALA A 99 -12.18 -8.16 11.52
CA ALA A 99 -13.31 -7.37 11.99
C ALA A 99 -14.11 -6.67 10.87
N ARG A 100 -13.45 -6.26 9.78
CA ARG A 100 -14.06 -5.50 8.67
C ARG A 100 -14.17 -6.28 7.37
N LEU A 101 -13.33 -7.29 7.17
CA LEU A 101 -13.34 -8.20 6.03
C LEU A 101 -14.10 -9.48 6.40
N GLY A 102 -15.40 -9.35 6.70
CA GLY A 102 -16.21 -10.42 7.31
C GLY A 102 -16.32 -11.71 6.47
N ARG A 103 -16.06 -11.65 5.16
CA ARG A 103 -16.04 -12.80 4.25
C ARG A 103 -14.62 -13.24 3.86
N LEU A 104 -13.58 -12.83 4.60
CA LEU A 104 -12.18 -13.11 4.24
C LEU A 104 -11.93 -14.60 3.97
N ARG A 105 -12.52 -15.48 4.79
CA ARG A 105 -12.42 -16.94 4.62
C ARG A 105 -12.99 -17.46 3.30
N TRP A 106 -13.86 -16.71 2.61
CA TRP A 106 -14.40 -17.12 1.30
C TRP A 106 -13.37 -16.89 0.19
N TYR A 107 -12.41 -15.99 0.42
CA TYR A 107 -11.39 -15.58 -0.54
C TYR A 107 -10.00 -16.11 -0.22
N THR A 108 -9.83 -16.81 0.91
CA THR A 108 -8.57 -17.48 1.28
C THR A 108 -8.69 -19.01 1.29
N ASP A 109 -9.89 -19.55 1.08
CA ASP A 109 -10.16 -21.00 1.07
C ASP A 109 -10.58 -21.41 -0.35
N THR A 110 -9.75 -22.20 -1.02
CA THR A 110 -9.97 -22.67 -2.39
C THR A 110 -11.34 -23.35 -2.57
N ARG A 111 -11.88 -24.02 -1.54
CA ARG A 111 -13.17 -24.70 -1.64
C ARG A 111 -14.35 -23.72 -1.64
N LYS A 112 -14.18 -22.54 -1.03
CA LYS A 112 -15.20 -21.49 -0.96
C LYS A 112 -15.09 -20.50 -2.10
N ILE A 113 -13.86 -20.14 -2.49
CA ILE A 113 -13.63 -19.15 -3.53
C ILE A 113 -14.25 -19.57 -4.86
N LYS A 114 -14.21 -20.87 -5.20
CA LYS A 114 -14.81 -21.40 -6.43
C LYS A 114 -16.30 -21.09 -6.57
N ARG A 115 -17.05 -20.99 -5.46
CA ARG A 115 -18.46 -20.61 -5.50
C ARG A 115 -18.64 -19.13 -5.77
N SER A 116 -17.74 -18.30 -5.24
CA SER A 116 -17.76 -16.85 -5.44
C SER A 116 -17.35 -16.46 -6.86
N LEU A 117 -16.54 -17.30 -7.53
CA LEU A 117 -16.03 -17.05 -8.87
C LEU A 117 -16.73 -17.91 -9.95
N ALA A 118 -17.75 -18.67 -9.59
CA ALA A 118 -18.43 -19.59 -10.52
C ALA A 118 -19.09 -18.87 -11.72
N SER A 119 -19.41 -17.58 -11.59
CA SER A 119 -19.96 -16.77 -12.68
C SER A 119 -18.90 -16.27 -13.67
N LEU A 120 -17.61 -16.54 -13.43
CA LEU A 120 -16.50 -16.11 -14.28
C LEU A 120 -16.03 -17.19 -15.25
N THR A 121 -16.68 -18.35 -15.23
CA THR A 121 -16.41 -19.48 -16.12
C THR A 121 -17.62 -19.74 -17.00
N ASP A 122 -17.43 -20.55 -18.05
CA ASP A 122 -18.51 -20.92 -18.95
C ASP A 122 -19.63 -21.66 -18.22
N ALA A 123 -20.85 -21.52 -18.74
CA ALA A 123 -22.04 -22.14 -18.15
C ALA A 123 -21.86 -23.67 -18.04
N GLY A 124 -21.86 -24.18 -16.80
CA GLY A 124 -21.68 -25.60 -16.50
C GLY A 124 -20.23 -26.04 -16.26
N ASP A 125 -19.23 -25.21 -16.60
CA ASP A 125 -17.83 -25.50 -16.31
C ASP A 125 -17.42 -24.96 -14.93
N LEU A 126 -17.35 -25.86 -13.96
CA LEU A 126 -17.11 -25.49 -12.57
C LEU A 126 -15.61 -25.38 -12.26
N ILE A 127 -15.23 -24.48 -11.37
CA ILE A 127 -13.85 -24.42 -10.85
C ILE A 127 -13.55 -25.65 -9.98
N SER A 128 -12.50 -26.40 -10.34
CA SER A 128 -12.00 -27.55 -9.60
C SER A 128 -11.27 -27.11 -8.34
N GLY A 129 -11.84 -27.38 -7.17
CA GLY A 129 -11.22 -27.04 -5.89
C GLY A 129 -9.93 -27.83 -5.57
N LYS A 130 -9.67 -28.94 -6.26
CA LYS A 130 -8.44 -29.74 -6.09
C LYS A 130 -7.30 -29.27 -7.00
N ALA A 131 -7.64 -28.75 -8.18
CA ALA A 131 -6.68 -28.28 -9.19
C ALA A 131 -6.52 -26.75 -9.22
N SER A 132 -7.08 -26.07 -8.23
CA SER A 132 -6.96 -24.61 -8.07
C SER A 132 -6.20 -24.28 -6.81
N ASN A 133 -5.58 -23.11 -6.77
CA ASN A 133 -4.89 -22.59 -5.61
C ASN A 133 -5.20 -21.11 -5.39
N VAL A 134 -5.13 -20.69 -4.12
CA VAL A 134 -5.20 -19.28 -3.74
C VAL A 134 -3.97 -18.95 -2.91
N THR A 135 -3.19 -18.00 -3.39
CA THR A 135 -2.00 -17.49 -2.70
C THR A 135 -2.29 -16.08 -2.22
N VAL A 136 -2.27 -15.86 -0.91
CA VAL A 136 -2.36 -14.51 -0.34
C VAL A 136 -1.07 -13.76 -0.63
N LEU A 137 -1.15 -12.71 -1.46
CA LEU A 137 0.01 -11.88 -1.80
C LEU A 137 0.22 -10.77 -0.77
N ARG A 138 -0.88 -10.16 -0.29
CA ARG A 138 -0.82 -9.07 0.67
C ARG A 138 -2.07 -9.01 1.53
N TYR A 139 -1.88 -8.87 2.83
CA TYR A 139 -2.97 -8.66 3.78
C TYR A 139 -2.72 -7.37 4.57
N LYS A 140 -3.66 -6.43 4.50
CA LYS A 140 -3.70 -5.21 5.31
C LYS A 140 -4.92 -5.31 6.24
N PRO A 141 -4.72 -5.62 7.54
CA PRO A 141 -5.79 -5.74 8.53
C PRO A 141 -6.85 -4.65 8.45
N GLU A 142 -8.12 -5.05 8.56
CA GLU A 142 -9.30 -4.18 8.47
C GLU A 142 -9.43 -3.34 7.19
N ARG A 143 -8.56 -3.52 6.20
CA ARG A 143 -8.51 -2.68 5.00
C ARG A 143 -8.70 -3.48 3.72
N ARG A 144 -7.77 -4.39 3.43
CA ARG A 144 -7.78 -5.15 2.17
C ARG A 144 -7.01 -6.46 2.24
N LEU A 145 -7.44 -7.41 1.43
CA LEU A 145 -6.73 -8.62 1.01
C LEU A 145 -6.43 -8.51 -0.48
N VAL A 146 -5.22 -8.88 -0.89
CA VAL A 146 -4.85 -9.14 -2.28
C VAL A 146 -4.36 -10.58 -2.38
N ALA A 147 -4.93 -11.35 -3.30
CA ALA A 147 -4.59 -12.75 -3.52
C ALA A 147 -4.47 -13.07 -5.00
N HIS A 148 -3.55 -13.95 -5.37
CA HIS A 148 -3.50 -14.59 -6.68
C HIS A 148 -4.35 -15.86 -6.63
N VAL A 149 -5.22 -16.02 -7.62
CA VAL A 149 -6.10 -17.17 -7.78
C VAL A 149 -5.71 -17.85 -9.08
N ALA A 150 -5.02 -18.98 -8.97
CA ALA A 150 -4.76 -19.89 -10.08
C ALA A 150 -5.91 -20.91 -10.11
N ALA A 151 -6.92 -20.65 -10.94
CA ALA A 151 -8.11 -21.48 -11.06
C ALA A 151 -8.00 -22.44 -12.25
N THR A 152 -8.34 -23.71 -12.03
CA THR A 152 -8.51 -24.69 -13.10
C THR A 152 -9.95 -25.19 -13.08
N THR A 153 -10.62 -25.20 -14.22
CA THR A 153 -12.00 -25.71 -14.33
C THR A 153 -12.04 -27.23 -14.45
N VAL A 154 -13.22 -27.84 -14.42
CA VAL A 154 -13.39 -29.30 -14.57
C VAL A 154 -13.05 -29.74 -16.00
N SER A 155 -13.30 -28.87 -17.00
CA SER A 155 -12.86 -29.12 -18.38
C SER A 155 -11.34 -29.02 -18.58
N GLY A 156 -10.62 -28.44 -17.61
CA GLY A 156 -9.17 -28.25 -17.66
C GLY A 156 -8.73 -26.85 -18.09
N ALA A 157 -9.65 -25.93 -18.35
CA ALA A 157 -9.32 -24.53 -18.64
C ALA A 157 -8.61 -23.88 -17.43
N ARG A 158 -7.60 -23.05 -17.70
CA ARG A 158 -6.79 -22.37 -16.67
C ARG A 158 -7.05 -20.88 -16.70
N HIS A 159 -7.16 -20.29 -15.52
CA HIS A 159 -7.33 -18.86 -15.32
C HIS A 159 -6.42 -18.36 -14.21
N ASP A 160 -5.77 -17.22 -14.45
CA ASP A 160 -4.96 -16.52 -13.48
C ASP A 160 -5.58 -15.16 -13.17
N TRP A 161 -6.05 -15.00 -11.93
CA TRP A 161 -6.72 -13.78 -11.48
C TRP A 161 -6.03 -13.16 -10.28
N LEU A 162 -6.09 -11.84 -10.22
CA LEU A 162 -5.76 -11.07 -9.04
C LEU A 162 -7.06 -10.67 -8.33
N LEU A 163 -7.29 -11.21 -7.15
CA LEU A 163 -8.43 -10.87 -6.31
C LEU A 163 -8.04 -9.76 -5.34
N ARG A 164 -8.82 -8.67 -5.28
CA ARG A 164 -8.73 -7.65 -4.24
C ARG A 164 -10.04 -7.60 -3.47
N TYR A 165 -10.00 -7.88 -2.17
CA TYR A 165 -11.15 -7.74 -1.28
C TYR A 165 -10.91 -6.59 -0.30
N THR A 166 -11.77 -5.57 -0.33
CA THR A 166 -11.60 -4.35 0.46
C THR A 166 -12.74 -4.14 1.46
N ALA A 167 -12.48 -3.40 2.53
CA ALA A 167 -13.48 -3.13 3.57
C ALA A 167 -14.54 -2.10 3.16
N ARG A 168 -14.26 -1.29 2.13
CA ARG A 168 -15.14 -0.24 1.61
C ARG A 168 -15.51 -0.57 0.16
N PRO A 169 -16.73 -0.27 -0.31
CA PRO A 169 -17.05 -0.38 -1.72
C PRO A 169 -16.18 0.58 -2.55
N GLY A 170 -15.94 0.22 -3.81
CA GLY A 170 -15.16 1.00 -4.77
C GLY A 170 -14.57 0.20 -5.95
N ALA A 171 -14.88 -1.09 -6.08
CA ALA A 171 -14.29 -1.95 -7.11
C ALA A 171 -14.69 -1.52 -8.55
N GLN A 172 -15.91 -1.02 -8.74
CA GLN A 172 -16.45 -0.58 -10.03
C GLN A 172 -15.83 0.75 -10.44
N GLN A 173 -15.60 1.65 -9.47
CA GLN A 173 -14.84 2.88 -9.73
C GLN A 173 -13.43 2.54 -10.21
N LEU A 174 -12.75 1.60 -9.53
CA LEU A 174 -11.43 1.13 -9.93
C LEU A 174 -11.45 0.49 -11.32
N ALA A 175 -12.46 -0.34 -11.61
CA ALA A 175 -12.65 -0.97 -12.92
C ALA A 175 -12.80 0.06 -14.05
N ASN A 176 -13.58 1.12 -13.80
CA ASN A 176 -13.79 2.21 -14.77
C ASN A 176 -12.49 2.98 -15.03
N ILE A 177 -11.68 3.22 -13.99
CA ILE A 177 -10.36 3.87 -14.12
C ILE A 177 -9.41 2.98 -14.92
N ALA A 178 -9.29 1.70 -14.54
CA ALA A 178 -8.41 0.74 -15.21
C ALA A 178 -8.80 0.58 -16.69
N LYS A 179 -10.10 0.47 -16.99
CA LYS A 179 -10.60 0.43 -18.37
C LYS A 179 -10.20 1.66 -19.15
N ARG A 180 -10.35 2.88 -18.60
CA ARG A 180 -9.94 4.10 -19.31
C ARG A 180 -8.44 4.11 -19.62
N ILE A 181 -7.62 3.72 -18.66
CA ILE A 181 -6.16 3.65 -18.82
C ILE A 181 -5.81 2.64 -19.92
N ALA A 182 -6.44 1.47 -19.91
CA ALA A 182 -6.26 0.44 -20.94
C ALA A 182 -6.76 0.89 -22.33
N ASP A 183 -7.93 1.54 -22.41
CA ASP A 183 -8.49 2.07 -23.66
C ASP A 183 -7.58 3.16 -24.27
N ALA A 184 -6.82 3.86 -23.43
CA ALA A 184 -5.78 4.80 -23.87
C ALA A 184 -4.44 4.11 -24.22
N GLY A 185 -4.36 2.78 -24.23
CA GLY A 185 -3.14 2.05 -24.59
C GLY A 185 -2.06 2.03 -23.50
N VAL A 186 -2.38 2.44 -22.27
CA VAL A 186 -1.46 2.30 -21.13
C VAL A 186 -1.69 0.95 -20.47
N THR A 187 -0.62 0.14 -20.39
CA THR A 187 -0.71 -1.23 -19.84
C THR A 187 -1.09 -1.21 -18.36
N THR A 188 -2.22 -1.85 -18.03
CA THR A 188 -2.72 -2.03 -16.66
C THR A 188 -3.59 -3.30 -16.59
N PRO A 189 -3.78 -3.95 -15.43
CA PRO A 189 -4.66 -5.10 -15.32
C PRO A 189 -6.09 -4.76 -15.74
N SER A 190 -6.66 -5.56 -16.64
CA SER A 190 -8.08 -5.44 -16.97
C SER A 190 -8.94 -6.01 -15.85
N THR A 191 -9.97 -5.28 -15.41
CA THR A 191 -10.93 -5.83 -14.46
C THR A 191 -11.86 -6.83 -15.15
N VAL A 192 -11.88 -8.06 -14.64
CA VAL A 192 -12.72 -9.16 -15.11
C VAL A 192 -14.12 -9.07 -14.50
N ALA A 193 -14.20 -8.79 -13.20
CA ALA A 193 -15.48 -8.69 -12.49
C ALA A 193 -15.40 -7.90 -11.19
N THR A 194 -16.57 -7.47 -10.72
CA THR A 194 -16.78 -6.87 -9.40
C THR A 194 -17.83 -7.68 -8.63
N LEU A 195 -17.59 -7.97 -7.35
CA LEU A 195 -18.45 -8.81 -6.51
C LEU A 195 -18.70 -8.15 -5.14
N GLU A 196 -19.61 -8.73 -4.34
CA GLU A 196 -19.87 -8.36 -2.93
C GLU A 196 -20.19 -6.88 -2.70
N ASP A 197 -21.26 -6.39 -3.32
CA ASP A 197 -21.68 -4.99 -3.19
C ASP A 197 -20.51 -4.03 -3.43
N ASP A 198 -19.77 -4.27 -4.51
CA ASP A 198 -18.66 -3.46 -4.97
C ASP A 198 -17.39 -3.49 -4.10
N ARG A 199 -17.21 -4.51 -3.25
CA ARG A 199 -16.05 -4.63 -2.35
C ARG A 199 -14.95 -5.53 -2.85
N VAL A 200 -15.23 -6.37 -3.84
CA VAL A 200 -14.28 -7.32 -4.41
C VAL A 200 -14.07 -6.97 -5.88
N SER A 201 -12.82 -6.75 -6.30
CA SER A 201 -12.44 -6.75 -7.71
C SER A 201 -11.71 -8.04 -8.05
N ILE A 202 -11.99 -8.56 -9.23
CA ILE A 202 -11.25 -9.65 -9.86
C ILE A 202 -10.61 -9.03 -11.10
N ASP A 203 -9.29 -8.90 -11.08
CA ASP A 203 -8.51 -8.33 -12.17
C ASP A 203 -7.73 -9.46 -12.87
N GLN A 204 -7.34 -9.22 -14.13
CA GLN A 204 -6.36 -10.04 -14.81
C GLN A 204 -5.08 -10.11 -13.98
N PHE A 205 -4.53 -11.31 -13.78
CA PHE A 205 -3.19 -11.41 -13.21
C PHE A 205 -2.16 -11.05 -14.29
N LEU A 206 -1.33 -10.04 -14.02
CA LEU A 206 -0.22 -9.68 -14.89
C LEU A 206 1.02 -10.48 -14.49
N ALA A 207 1.50 -11.33 -15.40
CA ALA A 207 2.80 -11.96 -15.25
C ALA A 207 3.90 -10.91 -15.35
N GLY A 208 4.82 -10.93 -14.38
CA GLY A 208 5.91 -9.97 -14.29
C GLY A 208 6.48 -9.88 -12.88
N VAL A 209 7.43 -8.97 -12.70
CA VAL A 209 8.07 -8.71 -11.40
C VAL A 209 7.85 -7.24 -11.04
N GLN A 210 7.67 -6.92 -9.75
CA GLN A 210 7.63 -5.51 -9.33
C GLN A 210 8.98 -4.86 -9.65
N LEU A 211 8.93 -3.70 -10.30
CA LEU A 211 10.14 -2.98 -10.73
C LEU A 211 11.07 -2.66 -9.55
N PHE A 212 10.49 -2.40 -8.39
CA PHE A 212 11.24 -2.23 -7.15
C PHE A 212 12.08 -3.45 -6.77
N ASP A 213 11.53 -4.67 -6.89
CA ASP A 213 12.23 -5.89 -6.51
C ASP A 213 13.37 -6.19 -7.49
N LEU A 214 13.21 -5.87 -8.78
CA LEU A 214 14.29 -5.96 -9.77
C LEU A 214 15.45 -5.02 -9.48
N LEU A 215 15.17 -3.79 -9.03
CA LEU A 215 16.19 -2.78 -8.78
C LEU A 215 16.90 -2.97 -7.43
N VAL A 216 16.23 -3.56 -6.44
CA VAL A 216 16.81 -3.87 -5.12
C VAL A 216 17.47 -5.26 -5.11
N GLY A 217 16.96 -6.21 -5.91
CA GLY A 217 17.46 -7.58 -6.00
C GLY A 217 18.76 -7.70 -6.80
N ALA A 218 19.45 -8.83 -6.61
CA ALA A 218 20.64 -9.20 -7.38
C ALA A 218 20.31 -9.97 -8.68
N GLU A 219 19.03 -10.21 -8.97
CA GLU A 219 18.61 -10.98 -10.13
C GLU A 219 18.81 -10.18 -11.42
N GLN A 220 19.55 -10.76 -12.37
CA GLN A 220 19.87 -10.18 -13.67
C GLN A 220 18.70 -10.33 -14.67
N THR A 221 17.49 -9.96 -14.27
CA THR A 221 16.40 -9.86 -15.25
C THR A 221 16.67 -8.65 -16.14
N PRO A 222 16.65 -8.78 -17.47
CA PRO A 222 16.81 -7.65 -18.37
C PRO A 222 15.76 -6.59 -18.05
N LEU A 223 16.23 -5.41 -17.64
CA LEU A 223 15.36 -4.30 -17.31
C LEU A 223 15.24 -3.38 -18.53
N SER A 224 14.00 -3.05 -18.90
CA SER A 224 13.77 -1.95 -19.84
C SER A 224 14.46 -0.66 -19.34
N PRO A 225 14.91 0.22 -20.23
CA PRO A 225 15.56 1.45 -19.82
C PRO A 225 14.57 2.41 -19.13
N PRO A 226 15.06 3.31 -18.24
CA PRO A 226 14.24 4.33 -17.57
C PRO A 226 13.37 5.19 -18.51
N VAL A 227 13.84 5.42 -19.74
CA VAL A 227 13.10 6.18 -20.76
C VAL A 227 11.76 5.53 -21.12
N ASP A 228 11.66 4.20 -21.10
CA ASP A 228 10.41 3.49 -21.39
C ASP A 228 9.36 3.75 -20.31
N LEU A 229 9.79 3.85 -19.04
CA LEU A 229 8.87 4.20 -17.95
C LEU A 229 8.43 5.66 -18.07
N ALA A 230 9.36 6.57 -18.40
CA ALA A 230 9.05 7.98 -18.61
C ALA A 230 8.02 8.17 -19.73
N GLU A 231 8.15 7.46 -20.85
CA GLU A 231 7.21 7.48 -21.96
C GLU A 231 5.81 6.98 -21.56
N ARG A 232 5.75 5.89 -20.79
CA ARG A 232 4.47 5.35 -20.30
C ARG A 232 3.80 6.26 -19.27
N LEU A 233 4.59 6.94 -18.43
CA LEU A 233 4.07 7.96 -17.52
C LEU A 233 3.54 9.17 -18.28
N ALA A 234 4.27 9.64 -19.30
CA ALA A 234 3.80 10.72 -20.17
C ALA A 234 2.48 10.34 -20.86
N HIS A 235 2.37 9.08 -21.31
CA HIS A 235 1.14 8.58 -21.91
C HIS A 235 -0.02 8.57 -20.91
N LEU A 236 0.21 8.05 -19.68
CA LEU A 236 -0.78 8.12 -18.59
C LEU A 236 -1.23 9.55 -18.32
N HIS A 237 -0.29 10.49 -18.23
CA HIS A 237 -0.54 11.90 -17.96
C HIS A 237 -1.22 12.65 -19.12
N SER A 238 -1.19 12.09 -20.33
CA SER A 238 -1.91 12.65 -21.48
C SER A 238 -3.42 12.31 -21.47
N ILE A 239 -3.83 11.32 -20.68
CA ILE A 239 -5.23 10.91 -20.55
C ILE A 239 -6.00 12.03 -19.89
N GLN A 240 -6.97 12.59 -20.62
CA GLN A 240 -7.92 13.56 -20.06
C GLN A 240 -8.82 12.82 -19.07
N SER A 241 -8.70 13.20 -17.79
CA SER A 241 -9.62 12.73 -16.78
C SER A 241 -10.97 13.42 -16.98
N PRO A 242 -12.11 12.70 -16.92
CA PRO A 242 -13.40 13.36 -16.90
C PRO A 242 -13.44 14.31 -15.70
N THR A 243 -14.35 15.28 -15.74
CA THR A 243 -14.66 16.13 -14.60
C THR A 243 -15.23 15.27 -13.48
N THR A 244 -14.37 14.56 -12.75
CA THR A 244 -14.71 13.97 -11.47
C THR A 244 -14.70 15.07 -10.43
N PRO A 245 -15.62 15.02 -9.45
CA PRO A 245 -15.74 16.07 -8.45
C PRO A 245 -14.56 16.15 -7.47
N THR A 246 -13.60 15.20 -7.52
CA THR A 246 -12.45 15.16 -6.60
C THR A 246 -11.14 15.15 -7.40
N ALA A 247 -10.63 16.33 -7.72
CA ALA A 247 -9.24 16.50 -8.13
C ALA A 247 -8.34 16.39 -6.90
N ARG A 248 -7.06 16.09 -7.10
CA ARG A 248 -6.07 16.16 -6.03
C ARG A 248 -5.74 17.62 -5.72
N HIS A 249 -5.76 17.98 -4.44
CA HIS A 249 -5.53 19.35 -3.96
C HIS A 249 -4.30 19.42 -3.04
N ALA A 250 -3.42 20.38 -3.28
CA ALA A 250 -2.20 20.59 -2.51
C ALA A 250 -2.50 20.88 -1.04
N HIS A 251 -3.55 21.68 -0.75
CA HIS A 251 -3.97 21.93 0.64
C HIS A 251 -4.45 20.66 1.36
N ALA A 252 -5.14 19.75 0.66
CA ALA A 252 -5.58 18.49 1.24
C ALA A 252 -4.38 17.59 1.56
N ASP A 253 -3.38 17.52 0.68
CA ASP A 253 -2.15 16.79 0.92
C ASP A 253 -1.28 17.44 2.01
N LEU A 254 -1.24 18.78 2.12
CA LEU A 254 -0.61 19.47 3.24
C LEU A 254 -1.25 19.05 4.58
N ASN A 255 -2.58 19.11 4.68
CA ASN A 255 -3.31 18.73 5.89
C ASN A 255 -3.06 17.27 6.26
N LYS A 256 -3.10 16.36 5.27
CA LYS A 256 -2.75 14.94 5.44
C LYS A 256 -1.32 14.79 5.97
N THR A 257 -0.38 15.54 5.40
CA THR A 257 1.05 15.51 5.75
C THR A 257 1.27 16.00 7.18
N CYS A 258 0.69 17.15 7.55
CA CYS A 258 0.73 17.67 8.92
C CYS A 258 0.16 16.68 9.95
N GLY A 259 -0.95 16.03 9.64
CA GLY A 259 -1.49 14.95 10.49
C GLY A 259 -0.55 13.75 10.60
N GLY A 260 0.17 13.41 9.53
CA GLY A 260 1.21 12.39 9.54
C GLY A 260 2.42 12.76 10.40
N LEU A 261 2.89 14.00 10.29
CA LEU A 261 3.99 14.54 11.10
C LEU A 261 3.63 14.58 12.58
N GLN A 262 2.40 14.98 12.93
CA GLN A 262 1.91 14.92 14.31
C GLN A 262 1.91 13.49 14.86
N VAL A 263 1.57 12.48 14.05
CA VAL A 263 1.66 11.08 14.45
C VAL A 263 3.11 10.70 14.77
N LEU A 264 4.08 11.13 13.97
CA LEU A 264 5.50 10.89 14.25
C LEU A 264 5.93 11.57 15.56
N SER A 265 5.55 12.83 15.77
CA SER A 265 5.87 13.55 17.01
C SER A 265 5.28 12.89 18.26
N ASN A 266 4.10 12.26 18.13
CA ASN A 266 3.49 11.49 19.21
C ASN A 266 4.18 10.13 19.45
N TRP A 267 4.97 9.64 18.50
CA TRP A 267 5.73 8.40 18.65
C TRP A 267 7.09 8.65 19.27
N SER A 268 7.77 9.72 18.85
CA SER A 268 8.99 10.18 19.48
C SER A 268 9.07 11.70 19.47
N HIS A 269 9.37 12.28 20.63
CA HIS A 269 9.52 13.73 20.80
C HIS A 269 10.64 14.31 19.94
N SER A 270 11.65 13.51 19.55
CA SER A 270 12.74 13.96 18.68
C SER A 270 12.25 14.41 17.29
N PHE A 271 11.08 13.95 16.84
CA PHE A 271 10.50 14.35 15.55
C PHE A 271 9.59 15.58 15.63
N ALA A 272 9.34 16.13 16.82
CA ALA A 272 8.44 17.27 16.99
C ALA A 272 8.97 18.53 16.27
N GLU A 273 10.22 18.91 16.53
CA GLU A 273 10.79 20.12 15.92
C GLU A 273 11.03 19.98 14.41
N PRO A 274 11.66 18.89 13.89
CA PRO A 274 11.77 18.68 12.45
C PRO A 274 10.40 18.63 11.75
N GLY A 275 9.41 17.97 12.36
CA GLY A 275 8.04 17.92 11.82
C GLY A 275 7.39 19.32 11.71
N LEU A 276 7.56 20.16 12.74
CA LEU A 276 7.05 21.53 12.72
C LEU A 276 7.76 22.41 11.68
N ARG A 277 9.10 22.29 11.58
CA ARG A 277 9.90 22.98 10.56
C ARG A 277 9.42 22.62 9.14
N LEU A 278 9.25 21.33 8.87
CA LEU A 278 8.76 20.84 7.57
C LEU A 278 7.34 21.33 7.26
N ALA A 279 6.42 21.24 8.22
CA ALA A 279 5.05 21.72 8.04
C ALA A 279 5.02 23.22 7.68
N ARG A 280 5.85 24.04 8.35
CA ARG A 280 6.00 25.47 8.03
C ARG A 280 6.61 25.69 6.65
N ALA A 281 7.65 24.94 6.28
CA ALA A 281 8.30 25.05 4.97
C ALA A 281 7.32 24.72 3.82
N LEU A 282 6.55 23.64 3.97
CA LEU A 282 5.50 23.26 3.02
C LEU A 282 4.38 24.31 2.96
N GLY A 283 3.94 24.83 4.11
CA GLY A 283 2.88 25.84 4.22
C GLY A 283 3.23 27.18 3.55
N ARG A 284 4.50 27.57 3.51
CA ARG A 284 4.96 28.79 2.82
C ARG A 284 4.96 28.68 1.30
N ARG A 285 4.95 27.45 0.75
CA ARG A 285 5.18 27.18 -0.68
C ARG A 285 4.13 26.25 -1.29
N VAL A 286 2.94 26.18 -0.69
CA VAL A 286 1.84 25.35 -1.21
C VAL A 286 1.53 25.76 -2.65
N PRO A 287 1.59 24.84 -3.63
CA PRO A 287 1.20 25.13 -5.00
C PRO A 287 -0.28 25.54 -5.07
N ASP A 288 -0.61 26.41 -6.02
CA ASP A 288 -2.00 26.77 -6.27
C ASP A 288 -2.83 25.55 -6.70
N ASP A 289 -4.05 25.46 -6.17
CA ASP A 289 -5.05 24.43 -6.52
C ASP A 289 -5.69 24.69 -7.89
N VAL A 290 -4.86 24.86 -8.92
CA VAL A 290 -5.28 24.94 -10.31
C VAL A 290 -5.73 23.56 -10.77
N TYR A 291 -6.98 23.47 -11.24
CA TYR A 291 -7.50 22.24 -11.81
C TYR A 291 -6.63 21.81 -13.00
N CYS A 292 -6.11 20.58 -12.90
CA CYS A 292 -5.33 19.96 -13.96
C CYS A 292 -6.10 18.70 -14.42
N PRO A 293 -6.62 18.66 -15.66
CA PRO A 293 -7.39 17.52 -16.17
C PRO A 293 -6.51 16.30 -16.48
N THR A 294 -5.21 16.35 -16.19
CA THR A 294 -4.30 15.22 -16.35
C THR A 294 -4.62 14.12 -15.34
N LEU A 295 -4.78 12.89 -15.83
CA LEU A 295 -4.87 11.73 -14.96
C LEU A 295 -3.49 11.41 -14.36
N ILE A 296 -3.38 11.45 -13.04
CA ILE A 296 -2.22 10.93 -12.31
C ILE A 296 -2.55 9.56 -11.70
N HIS A 297 -1.52 8.75 -11.44
CA HIS A 297 -1.64 7.52 -10.66
C HIS A 297 -1.97 7.83 -9.18
N GLY A 298 -1.37 8.87 -8.61
CA GLY A 298 -1.66 9.36 -7.25
C GLY A 298 -1.02 8.57 -6.10
N ASP A 299 -0.36 7.45 -6.41
CA ASP A 299 0.44 6.62 -5.49
C ASP A 299 1.62 5.99 -6.24
N LEU A 300 2.20 6.73 -7.19
CA LEU A 300 3.24 6.20 -8.06
C LEU A 300 4.51 5.93 -7.27
N HIS A 301 4.83 4.67 -7.10
CA HIS A 301 6.12 4.21 -6.60
C HIS A 301 6.51 2.92 -7.30
N LEU A 302 7.78 2.54 -7.32
CA LEU A 302 8.25 1.39 -8.10
C LEU A 302 7.63 0.02 -7.71
N LYS A 303 7.01 -0.13 -6.52
CA LYS A 303 6.22 -1.33 -6.17
C LYS A 303 4.84 -1.39 -6.85
N ASN A 304 4.39 -0.28 -7.44
CA ASN A 304 3.15 -0.13 -8.20
C ASN A 304 3.42 -0.11 -9.72
N VAL A 305 4.65 -0.46 -10.11
CA VAL A 305 5.05 -0.66 -11.51
C VAL A 305 5.50 -2.11 -11.65
N MET A 306 4.90 -2.83 -12.58
CA MET A 306 5.30 -4.20 -12.95
C MET A 306 6.14 -4.15 -14.21
N ALA A 307 7.29 -4.82 -14.22
CA ALA A 307 8.01 -5.15 -15.44
C ALA A 307 7.43 -6.45 -16.00
N THR A 308 6.85 -6.39 -17.20
CA THR A 308 6.27 -7.52 -17.93
C THR A 308 7.06 -7.76 -19.22
N ALA A 309 6.71 -8.80 -19.96
CA ALA A 309 7.30 -9.06 -21.28
C ALA A 309 7.07 -7.91 -22.29
N ASP A 310 6.00 -7.13 -22.10
CA ASP A 310 5.57 -6.04 -22.99
C ASP A 310 6.01 -4.66 -22.48
N GLY A 311 6.91 -4.60 -21.49
CA GLY A 311 7.39 -3.38 -20.85
C GLY A 311 6.76 -3.11 -19.49
N TYR A 312 6.51 -1.85 -19.15
CA TYR A 312 5.97 -1.49 -17.83
C TYR A 312 4.45 -1.42 -17.78
N ALA A 313 3.87 -1.95 -16.71
CA ALA A 313 2.45 -1.84 -16.40
C ALA A 313 2.21 -1.17 -15.04
N PHE A 314 1.18 -0.31 -14.97
CA PHE A 314 0.79 0.34 -13.71
C PHE A 314 -0.27 -0.48 -12.97
N VAL A 315 -0.11 -0.61 -11.65
CA VAL A 315 -1.02 -1.35 -10.76
C VAL A 315 -1.35 -0.55 -9.50
N ASP A 316 -2.41 -0.92 -8.77
CA ASP A 316 -2.87 -0.17 -7.57
C ASP A 316 -3.39 1.25 -7.90
N LEU A 317 -4.22 1.34 -8.94
CA LEU A 317 -4.83 2.58 -9.45
C LEU A 317 -5.98 3.15 -8.59
N GLU A 318 -6.11 2.71 -7.33
CA GLU A 318 -7.19 3.13 -6.42
C GLU A 318 -7.10 4.62 -6.02
N ARG A 319 -5.94 5.25 -6.26
CA ARG A 319 -5.69 6.69 -6.02
C ARG A 319 -5.58 7.51 -7.30
N ALA A 320 -5.84 6.91 -8.46
CA ALA A 320 -5.77 7.61 -9.73
C ALA A 320 -6.93 8.60 -9.86
N GLN A 321 -6.60 9.84 -10.21
CA GLN A 321 -7.53 10.97 -10.21
C GLN A 321 -6.95 12.13 -11.04
N PRO A 322 -7.73 13.18 -11.38
CA PRO A 322 -7.16 14.40 -11.95
C PRO A 322 -6.13 15.03 -11.00
N GLY A 323 -4.99 15.45 -11.53
CA GLY A 323 -3.94 16.10 -10.76
C GLY A 323 -2.73 16.52 -11.60
N ARG A 324 -1.77 17.15 -10.93
CA ARG A 324 -0.52 17.62 -11.54
C ARG A 324 0.50 16.47 -11.67
N PRO A 325 1.13 16.24 -12.84
CA PRO A 325 2.19 15.24 -13.04
C PRO A 325 3.31 15.27 -11.98
N GLU A 326 3.63 16.46 -11.48
CA GLU A 326 4.61 16.71 -10.43
C GLU A 326 4.33 15.90 -9.15
N THR A 327 3.08 15.49 -8.93
CA THR A 327 2.70 14.63 -7.81
C THR A 327 3.33 13.23 -7.89
N ASP A 328 3.22 12.62 -9.07
CA ASP A 328 3.72 11.27 -9.33
C ASP A 328 5.24 11.29 -9.47
N LEU A 329 5.77 12.27 -10.21
CA LEU A 329 7.21 12.47 -10.38
C LEU A 329 7.90 12.84 -9.06
N GLY A 330 7.25 13.67 -8.23
CA GLY A 330 7.76 14.02 -6.91
C GLY A 330 7.94 12.81 -6.02
N THR A 331 7.07 11.80 -6.16
CA THR A 331 7.22 10.52 -5.45
C THR A 331 8.42 9.72 -5.97
N LEU A 332 8.68 9.68 -7.27
CA LEU A 332 9.88 9.04 -7.83
C LEU A 332 11.18 9.74 -7.39
N VAL A 333 11.22 11.08 -7.40
CA VAL A 333 12.35 11.85 -6.87
C VAL A 333 12.57 11.53 -5.39
N ALA A 334 11.50 11.47 -4.59
CA ALA A 334 11.59 11.10 -3.18
C ALA A 334 12.11 9.67 -2.99
N GLN A 335 11.73 8.72 -3.86
CA GLN A 335 12.30 7.37 -3.84
C GLN A 335 13.81 7.39 -4.12
N SER A 336 14.24 8.16 -5.12
CA SER A 336 15.66 8.35 -5.43
C SER A 336 16.45 8.87 -4.23
N ILE A 337 15.97 9.96 -3.61
CA ILE A 337 16.61 10.57 -2.45
C ILE A 337 16.62 9.60 -1.26
N SER A 338 15.49 8.94 -0.99
CA SER A 338 15.35 8.05 0.17
C SER A 338 16.22 6.80 0.08
N ALA A 339 16.62 6.38 -1.14
CA ALA A 339 17.49 5.23 -1.34
C ALA A 339 18.88 5.43 -0.71
N ALA A 340 19.38 6.67 -0.68
CA ALA A 340 20.71 6.97 -0.13
C ALA A 340 20.78 6.86 1.41
N VAL A 341 19.64 6.98 2.10
CA VAL A 341 19.57 6.98 3.58
C VAL A 341 18.95 5.72 4.17
N ARG A 342 18.35 4.87 3.34
CA ARG A 342 17.68 3.64 3.81
C ARG A 342 18.63 2.44 3.73
N PRO A 343 18.80 1.68 4.83
CA PRO A 343 19.60 0.47 4.82
C PRO A 343 19.14 -0.53 3.74
N GLY A 344 20.11 -1.13 3.04
CA GLY A 344 19.85 -2.20 2.05
C GLY A 344 19.21 -1.74 0.73
N ARG A 345 19.21 -0.44 0.43
CA ARG A 345 18.81 0.08 -0.90
C ARG A 345 20.02 0.18 -1.83
N SER A 346 19.82 -0.16 -3.10
CA SER A 346 20.84 -0.08 -4.14
C SER A 346 20.90 1.34 -4.74
N SER A 347 22.09 1.75 -5.20
CA SER A 347 22.22 2.97 -6.02
C SER A 347 21.44 2.86 -7.33
N ALA A 348 21.32 1.64 -7.89
CA ALA A 348 20.55 1.37 -9.11
C ALA A 348 19.09 1.86 -9.00
N LEU A 349 18.45 1.72 -7.83
CA LEU A 349 17.10 2.24 -7.61
C LEU A 349 17.06 3.78 -7.67
N ALA A 350 18.08 4.44 -7.11
CA ALA A 350 18.19 5.90 -7.17
C ALA A 350 18.42 6.38 -8.60
N ASP A 351 19.43 5.81 -9.26
CA ASP A 351 19.82 6.14 -10.63
C ASP A 351 18.66 5.93 -11.61
N PHE A 352 17.91 4.83 -11.46
CA PHE A 352 16.74 4.54 -12.29
C PHE A 352 15.62 5.58 -12.10
N CYS A 353 15.30 5.93 -10.84
CA CYS A 353 14.29 6.95 -10.55
C CYS A 353 14.69 8.32 -11.13
N ALA A 354 15.94 8.75 -10.90
CA ALA A 354 16.47 10.01 -11.41
C ALA A 354 16.42 10.05 -12.95
N ALA A 355 16.95 9.01 -13.61
CA ALA A 355 16.94 8.91 -15.07
C ALA A 355 15.52 8.90 -15.66
N THR A 356 14.54 8.30 -14.97
CA THR A 356 13.13 8.32 -15.38
C THR A 356 12.57 9.76 -15.35
N VAL A 357 12.82 10.49 -14.27
CA VAL A 357 12.34 11.88 -14.11
C VAL A 357 13.03 12.82 -15.11
N ASP A 358 14.33 12.65 -15.32
CA ASP A 358 15.10 13.41 -16.31
C ASP A 358 14.55 13.18 -17.73
N ALA A 359 14.34 11.91 -18.11
CA ALA A 359 13.77 11.55 -19.41
C ALA A 359 12.35 12.14 -19.61
N TYR A 360 11.53 12.16 -18.56
CA TYR A 360 10.21 12.79 -18.61
C TYR A 360 10.32 14.31 -18.81
N SER A 361 11.13 14.97 -17.98
CA SER A 361 11.28 16.43 -17.98
C SER A 361 11.93 16.98 -19.26
N GLY A 362 12.76 16.17 -19.94
CA GLY A 362 13.33 16.52 -21.24
C GLY A 362 12.31 16.66 -22.38
N ARG A 363 11.08 16.15 -22.19
CA ARG A 363 10.00 16.21 -23.19
C ARG A 363 8.77 16.98 -22.72
N HIS A 364 8.61 17.13 -21.41
CA HIS A 364 7.44 17.77 -20.81
C HIS A 364 7.88 18.83 -19.82
N ALA A 365 7.32 20.04 -19.95
CA ALA A 365 7.55 21.11 -19.00
C ALA A 365 6.95 20.73 -17.64
N LEU A 366 7.74 20.94 -16.59
CA LEU A 366 7.34 20.75 -15.20
C LEU A 366 7.52 22.06 -14.43
N ASP A 367 6.58 22.38 -13.57
CA ASP A 367 6.79 23.41 -12.57
C ASP A 367 7.74 22.88 -11.49
N GLN A 368 8.99 23.34 -11.56
CA GLN A 368 10.05 22.93 -10.65
C GLN A 368 9.76 23.25 -9.19
N GLN A 369 8.99 24.30 -8.91
CA GLN A 369 8.59 24.61 -7.53
C GLN A 369 7.54 23.61 -7.04
N SER A 370 6.54 23.31 -7.86
CA SER A 370 5.56 22.26 -7.57
C SER A 370 6.20 20.89 -7.39
N LEU A 371 7.13 20.50 -8.27
CA LEU A 371 7.84 19.22 -8.17
C LEU A 371 8.57 19.10 -6.83
N ARG A 372 9.30 20.14 -6.41
CA ARG A 372 9.99 20.13 -5.10
C ARG A 372 9.01 19.99 -3.95
N TRP A 373 7.91 20.73 -3.98
CA TRP A 373 6.91 20.65 -2.94
C TRP A 373 6.33 19.24 -2.81
N TRP A 374 5.97 18.61 -3.95
CA TRP A 374 5.47 17.23 -3.97
C TRP A 374 6.52 16.20 -3.55
N THR A 375 7.79 16.40 -3.90
CA THR A 375 8.91 15.59 -3.40
C THR A 375 9.03 15.67 -1.88
N SER A 376 8.97 16.86 -1.30
CA SER A 376 9.02 17.02 0.17
C SER A 376 7.83 16.37 0.88
N VAL A 377 6.62 16.47 0.31
CA VAL A 377 5.44 15.74 0.79
C VAL A 377 5.66 14.22 0.72
N ALA A 378 6.19 13.72 -0.39
CA ALA A 378 6.47 12.29 -0.56
C ALA A 378 7.56 11.80 0.41
N LEU A 379 8.61 12.58 0.67
CA LEU A 379 9.64 12.26 1.68
C LEU A 379 9.04 12.20 3.10
N ALA A 380 8.13 13.11 3.45
CA ALA A 380 7.39 13.04 4.72
C ALA A 380 6.52 11.77 4.81
N GLU A 381 5.84 11.38 3.72
CA GLU A 381 5.08 10.13 3.66
C GLU A 381 6.02 8.91 3.78
N GLN A 382 7.19 8.94 3.16
CA GLN A 382 8.22 7.90 3.31
C GLN A 382 8.72 7.79 4.76
N ALA A 383 8.97 8.90 5.46
CA ALA A 383 9.33 8.89 6.87
C ALA A 383 8.24 8.22 7.72
N LEU A 384 6.98 8.61 7.52
CA LEU A 384 5.84 8.01 8.20
C LEU A 384 5.71 6.51 7.90
N LEU A 385 5.95 6.08 6.66
CA LEU A 385 5.90 4.68 6.27
C LEU A 385 7.05 3.86 6.86
N THR A 386 8.26 4.41 6.93
CA THR A 386 9.42 3.79 7.59
C THR A 386 9.13 3.51 9.06
N ALA A 387 8.61 4.50 9.78
CA ALA A 387 8.20 4.31 11.17
C ALA A 387 7.07 3.28 11.27
N ARG A 388 6.04 3.37 10.42
CA ARG A 388 4.88 2.48 10.46
C ARG A 388 5.21 1.01 10.18
N HIS A 389 6.19 0.73 9.32
CA HIS A 389 6.61 -0.65 9.06
C HIS A 389 7.68 -1.14 10.02
N LEU A 390 8.10 -0.32 10.99
CA LEU A 390 9.16 -0.64 11.95
C LEU A 390 10.42 -1.13 11.21
N GLU A 391 10.82 -0.40 10.16
CA GLU A 391 12.05 -0.72 9.43
C GLU A 391 13.26 -0.73 10.38
N PRO A 392 14.32 -1.51 10.11
CA PRO A 392 15.56 -1.40 10.88
C PRO A 392 16.06 0.04 10.91
N GLU A 393 16.51 0.51 12.08
CA GLU A 393 17.00 1.89 12.25
C GLU A 393 15.97 2.96 11.83
N TRP A 394 14.68 2.66 11.96
CA TRP A 394 13.61 3.55 11.48
C TRP A 394 13.70 4.95 12.10
N GLU A 395 14.13 5.09 13.35
CA GLU A 395 14.22 6.42 13.99
C GLU A 395 15.25 7.32 13.31
N GLN A 396 16.46 6.79 13.09
CA GLN A 396 17.53 7.48 12.39
C GLN A 396 17.11 7.79 10.95
N THR A 397 16.53 6.80 10.26
CA THR A 397 16.05 6.95 8.88
C THR A 397 14.96 8.02 8.79
N VAL A 398 14.00 8.06 9.74
CA VAL A 398 12.95 9.09 9.81
C VAL A 398 13.56 10.47 10.01
N ALA A 399 14.50 10.63 10.94
CA ALA A 399 15.15 11.92 11.16
C ALA A 399 15.83 12.43 9.89
N GLN A 400 16.59 11.57 9.20
CA GLN A 400 17.27 11.92 7.95
C GLN A 400 16.28 12.27 6.83
N LEU A 401 15.19 11.51 6.67
CA LEU A 401 14.16 11.80 5.67
C LEU A 401 13.44 13.13 5.94
N LEU A 402 13.21 13.49 7.21
CA LEU A 402 12.61 14.77 7.56
C LEU A 402 13.53 15.95 7.24
N GLU A 403 14.83 15.86 7.55
CA GLU A 403 15.79 16.92 7.19
C GLU A 403 15.92 17.05 5.67
N LEU A 404 16.03 15.93 4.93
CA LEU A 404 16.03 15.95 3.46
C LEU A 404 14.76 16.60 2.88
N ALA A 405 13.60 16.33 3.48
CA ALA A 405 12.34 16.95 3.06
C ALA A 405 12.33 18.47 3.32
N ILE A 406 12.90 18.93 4.44
CA ILE A 406 13.03 20.34 4.79
C ILE A 406 13.96 21.04 3.79
N ASP A 407 15.16 20.49 3.58
CA ASP A 407 16.16 21.06 2.67
C ASP A 407 15.59 21.19 1.25
N HIS A 408 14.89 20.15 0.79
CA HIS A 408 14.26 20.17 -0.53
C HIS A 408 13.11 21.19 -0.62
N ALA A 409 12.34 21.37 0.45
CA ALA A 409 11.26 22.36 0.51
C ALA A 409 11.81 23.80 0.57
N ASP A 410 12.95 24.02 1.25
CA ASP A 410 13.55 25.34 1.44
C ASP A 410 14.54 25.75 0.35
N ALA A 411 15.00 24.82 -0.50
CA ALA A 411 15.92 25.10 -1.59
C ALA A 411 15.41 26.24 -2.49
N PRO A 412 16.24 27.27 -2.78
CA PRO A 412 15.83 28.38 -3.62
C PRO A 412 15.46 27.87 -5.02
N ALA A 413 14.43 28.47 -5.63
CA ALA A 413 14.14 28.21 -7.03
C ALA A 413 15.41 28.48 -7.84
N ALA A 414 15.89 27.46 -8.58
CA ALA A 414 17.02 27.66 -9.46
C ALA A 414 16.63 28.79 -10.43
N ARG A 415 17.44 29.85 -10.49
CA ARG A 415 17.21 30.92 -11.45
C ARG A 415 17.32 30.27 -12.82
N VAL A 416 16.20 30.14 -13.52
CA VAL A 416 16.19 29.69 -14.91
C VAL A 416 16.96 30.75 -15.69
N GLY A 417 18.21 30.44 -16.05
CA GLY A 417 18.99 31.26 -16.97
C GLY A 417 18.19 31.31 -18.28
N ARG A 418 17.72 32.51 -18.62
CA ARG A 418 17.01 32.75 -19.88
C ARG A 418 17.94 32.68 -21.06
#